data_AF-A0AA91EF31-F1
#
_entry.id   AF-A0AA91EF31-F1
#
_cell.length_a   1.000
_cell.length_b   1.000
_cell.length_c   1.000
_cell.angle_alpha   90.00
_cell.angle_beta   90.00
_cell.angle_gamma   90.00
#
_symmetry.space_group_name_H-M   'P 1'
#
loop_
_entity.id
_entity.type
_entity.pdbx_description
1 polymer ?
#
loop_
_entity_poly.entity_id
_entity_poly.type
_entity_poly.pdbx_seq_one_letter_code
_entity_poly.pdbx_strand_id
1 'polypeptide(L)' 'MREVCLAEKTARASKPLPTLAPELLRQLAGMGNNLNQIARRLNSGEWSAHDRVQVVAALMALERELQLLREQAR' A
#
# COMPACT_ATOMS: atom_id res chain seq x y z
N MET A 1 31.49 -4.61 4.58
CA MET A 1 32.00 -3.48 3.76
C MET A 1 31.00 -2.32 3.68
N ARG A 2 29.77 -2.48 3.18
CA ARG A 2 28.81 -1.35 3.04
C ARG A 2 28.50 -0.58 4.33
N GLU A 3 28.14 -1.27 5.42
CA GLU A 3 27.84 -0.60 6.71
C GLU A 3 29.04 0.16 7.29
N VAL A 4 30.23 -0.45 7.27
CA VAL A 4 31.44 0.08 7.92
C VAL A 4 32.14 1.14 7.06
N CYS A 5 32.11 0.99 5.73
CA CYS A 5 32.90 1.81 4.81
C CYS A 5 32.08 2.92 4.13
N LEU A 6 30.76 2.77 4.00
CA LEU A 6 29.89 3.74 3.30
C LEU A 6 28.92 4.47 4.23
N ALA A 7 29.00 4.24 5.55
CA ALA A 7 28.06 4.75 6.54
C ALA A 7 26.59 4.51 6.13
N GLU A 8 26.34 3.38 5.44
CA GLU A 8 25.03 3.04 4.93
C GLU A 8 24.12 2.77 6.13
N LYS A 9 23.17 3.70 6.40
CA LYS A 9 22.21 3.56 7.49
C LYS A 9 21.42 2.28 7.23
N THR A 10 21.61 1.27 8.06
CA THR A 10 20.72 0.11 8.07
C THR A 10 19.30 0.57 8.24
N ALA A 11 18.40 0.07 7.39
CA ALA A 11 16.99 0.30 7.55
C ALA A 11 16.63 -0.09 8.99
N ARG A 12 16.13 0.88 9.78
CA ARG A 12 15.76 0.63 11.18
C ARG A 12 14.86 -0.60 11.19
N ALA A 13 15.24 -1.60 11.97
CA ALA A 13 14.41 -2.77 12.17
C ALA A 13 13.02 -2.28 12.58
N SER A 14 12.04 -2.50 11.71
CA SER A 14 10.65 -2.20 12.00
C SER A 14 10.25 -2.98 13.24
N LYS A 15 9.43 -2.37 14.11
CA LYS A 15 8.83 -3.03 15.27
C LYS A 15 8.34 -4.42 14.84
N PRO A 16 8.64 -5.51 15.59
CA PRO A 16 8.19 -6.84 15.20
C PRO A 16 6.68 -6.78 14.96
N LEU A 17 6.27 -7.15 13.74
CA LEU A 17 4.85 -7.26 13.44
C LEU A 17 4.25 -8.27 14.42
N PRO A 18 2.99 -8.09 14.86
CA PRO A 18 2.28 -9.14 15.57
C PRO A 18 2.41 -10.45 14.78
N THR A 19 2.49 -11.58 15.48
CA THR A 19 2.60 -12.90 14.84
C THR A 19 1.32 -13.15 14.03
N LEU A 20 1.36 -12.81 12.75
CA LEU A 20 0.28 -13.00 11.78
C LEU A 20 0.60 -14.22 10.92
N ALA A 21 -0.44 -14.91 10.44
CA ALA A 21 -0.27 -15.99 9.48
C ALA A 21 0.48 -15.47 8.24
N PRO A 22 1.51 -16.18 7.73
CA PRO A 22 2.26 -15.76 6.55
C PRO A 22 1.37 -15.48 5.32
N GLU A 23 0.26 -16.20 5.19
CA GLU A 23 -0.74 -16.03 4.13
C GLU A 23 -1.38 -14.64 4.19
N LEU A 24 -1.74 -14.18 5.39
CA LEU A 24 -2.32 -12.86 5.61
C LEU A 24 -1.33 -11.75 5.29
N LEU A 25 -0.06 -11.92 5.67
CA LEU A 25 1.01 -10.96 5.34
C LEU A 25 1.21 -10.83 3.84
N ARG A 26 1.20 -11.95 3.11
CA ARG A 26 1.30 -11.96 1.64
C ARG A 26 0.11 -11.28 0.99
N GLN A 27 -1.10 -11.50 1.49
CA GLN A 27 -2.29 -10.83 0.98
C GLN A 27 -2.21 -9.31 1.19
N LEU A 28 -1.84 -8.86 2.40
CA LEU A 28 -1.68 -7.44 2.69
C LEU A 28 -0.60 -6.79 1.82
N ALA A 29 0.53 -7.47 1.64
CA ALA A 29 1.58 -7.01 0.73
C ALA A 29 1.09 -6.93 -0.73
N GLY A 30 0.30 -7.91 -1.18
CA GLY A 30 -0.36 -7.89 -2.49
C GLY A 30 -1.28 -6.69 -2.67
N MET A 31 -2.11 -6.38 -1.67
CA MET A 31 -2.97 -5.19 -1.69
C MET A 31 -2.14 -3.90 -1.77
N GLY A 32 -1.08 -3.78 -0.97
CA GLY A 32 -0.18 -2.62 -1.02
C GLY A 32 0.51 -2.46 -2.38
N ASN A 33 0.95 -3.57 -2.99
CA ASN A 33 1.55 -3.57 -4.32
C ASN A 33 0.56 -3.12 -5.41
N ASN A 34 -0.71 -3.52 -5.32
CA ASN A 34 -1.75 -3.08 -6.24
C ASN A 34 -1.99 -1.56 -6.12
N LEU A 35 -2.13 -1.05 -4.90
CA LEU A 35 -2.29 0.40 -4.66
C LEU A 35 -1.10 1.21 -5.19
N ASN A 36 0.13 0.72 -4.98
CA ASN A 36 1.33 1.38 -5.49
C ASN A 36 1.40 1.39 -7.04
N GLN A 37 0.95 0.32 -7.70
CA GLN A 37 0.84 0.29 -9.16
C GLN A 37 -0.17 1.31 -9.68
N ILE A 38 -1.34 1.42 -9.03
CA ILE A 38 -2.35 2.42 -9.37
C ILE A 38 -1.78 3.83 -9.18
N ALA A 39 -1.12 4.11 -8.06
CA ALA A 39 -0.51 5.41 -7.80
C ALA A 39 0.54 5.78 -8.87
N ARG A 40 1.40 4.83 -9.27
CA ARG A 40 2.37 5.05 -10.35
C ARG A 40 1.70 5.37 -11.68
N ARG A 41 0.62 4.66 -12.03
CA ARG A 41 -0.15 4.92 -13.25
C ARG A 41 -0.83 6.29 -13.21
N LEU A 42 -1.48 6.64 -12.09
CA LEU A 42 -2.09 7.96 -11.91
C LEU A 42 -1.07 9.10 -12.05
N ASN A 43 0.15 8.92 -11.53
CA ASN A 43 1.21 9.92 -11.57
C ASN A 43 2.05 9.92 -12.85
N SER A 44 1.86 8.93 -13.73
CA SER A 44 2.63 8.83 -14.99
C SER A 44 2.30 9.93 -16.00
N GLY A 45 1.14 10.57 -15.88
CA GLY A 45 0.62 11.51 -16.87
C GLY A 45 0.07 10.86 -18.15
N GLU A 46 0.14 9.53 -18.28
CA GLU A 46 -0.32 8.78 -19.46
C GLU A 46 -1.86 8.72 -19.58
N TRP A 47 -2.58 8.85 -18.46
CA TRP A 47 -4.03 8.73 -18.40
C TRP A 47 -4.72 10.10 -18.52
N SER A 48 -5.91 10.12 -19.12
CA SER A 48 -6.70 11.35 -19.21
C SER A 48 -7.16 11.82 -17.82
N ALA A 49 -7.54 13.09 -17.69
CA ALA A 49 -8.10 13.60 -16.45
C ALA A 49 -9.36 12.83 -16.01
N HIS A 50 -10.18 12.39 -16.98
CA HIS A 50 -11.38 11.60 -16.72
C HIS A 50 -11.05 10.23 -16.14
N ASP A 51 -10.10 9.50 -16.73
CA ASP A 51 -9.67 8.17 -16.25
C ASP A 51 -9.15 8.26 -14.81
N ARG A 52 -8.35 9.29 -14.51
CA ARG A 52 -7.83 9.52 -13.17
C ARG A 52 -8.94 9.76 -12.15
N VAL A 53 -9.94 10.59 -12.50
CA VAL A 53 -11.08 10.86 -11.62
C VAL A 53 -11.91 9.60 -11.36
N GLN A 54 -12.16 8.78 -12.39
CA GLN A 54 -12.91 7.53 -12.21
C GLN A 54 -12.19 6.57 -11.23
N VAL A 55 -10.87 6.41 -11.41
CA VAL A 55 -10.07 5.53 -10.54
C VAL A 55 -10.04 6.03 -9.10
N VAL A 56 -9.85 7.34 -8.90
CA VAL A 56 -9.89 7.94 -7.56
C VAL A 56 -11.27 7.76 -6.92
N ALA A 57 -12.36 7.97 -7.67
CA ALA A 57 -13.71 7.76 -7.17
C ALA A 57 -13.96 6.30 -6.73
N ALA A 58 -13.47 5.32 -7.49
CA ALA A 58 -13.54 3.91 -7.14
C ALA A 58 -12.73 3.59 -5.87
N LEU A 59 -11.51 4.13 -5.74
CA LEU A 59 -10.69 3.97 -4.53
C LEU A 59 -11.38 4.57 -3.28
N MET A 60 -12.01 5.73 -3.42
CA MET A 60 -12.80 6.34 -2.34
C MET A 60 -14.03 5.48 -1.97
N ALA A 61 -14.65 4.80 -2.93
CA ALA A 61 -15.74 3.87 -2.64
C ALA A 61 -15.25 2.65 -1.85
N LEU A 62 -14.13 2.05 -2.27
CA LEU A 62 -13.49 0.95 -1.55
C LEU A 62 -13.08 1.35 -0.12
N GLU A 63 -12.55 2.56 0.06
CA GLU A 63 -12.22 3.08 1.40
C GLU A 63 -13.46 3.14 2.31
N ARG A 64 -14.58 3.65 1.80
CA ARG A 64 -15.84 3.71 2.55
C ARG A 64 -16.36 2.32 2.91
N GLU A 65 -16.34 1.37 1.97
CA GLU A 65 -16.75 -0.01 2.24
C GLU A 65 -15.86 -0.70 3.29
N LEU A 66 -14.55 -0.51 3.20
CA LEU A 66 -13.60 -1.03 4.19
C LEU A 66 -13.80 -0.39 5.57
N GLN A 67 -14.11 0.90 5.62
CA GLN A 67 -14.44 1.60 6.86
C GLN A 67 -15.69 1.00 7.52
N LEU A 68 -16.75 0.75 6.74
CA LEU A 68 -17.97 0.10 7.23
C LEU A 68 -17.70 -1.31 7.76
N LEU A 69 -16.93 -2.12 7.03
CA LEU A 69 -16.53 -3.45 7.47
C LEU A 69 -15.73 -3.40 8.78
N ARG A 70 -14.83 -2.42 8.93
CA ARG A 70 -14.05 -2.22 10.15
C ARG A 70 -14.94 -1.84 11.34
N GLU A 71 -15.97 -1.04 11.11
CA GLU A 71 -16.94 -0.67 12.15
C GLU A 71 -17.81 -1.86 12.56
N GLN A 72 -18.18 -2.74 11.64
CA GLN A 72 -18.91 -3.99 11.93
C GLN A 72 -18.06 -5.03 12.65
N ALA A 73 -16.74 -5.04 12.41
CA ALA A 73 -15.81 -5.98 13.03
C ALA A 73 -15.30 -5.55 14.41
N ARG A 74 -15.71 -4.37 14.89
CA ARG A 74 -15.45 -3.87 16.25
C ARG A 74 -16.54 -4.33 17.20
#